data_AF-A0A6M0IEE4-F1
#
_entry.id   AF-A0A6M0IEE4-F1
#
_cell.length_a   1.000
_cell.length_b   1.000
_cell.length_c   1.000
_cell.angle_alpha   90.00
_cell.angle_beta   90.00
_cell.angle_gamma   90.00
#
_symmetry.space_group_name_H-M   'P 1'
#
loop_
_entity.id
_entity.type
_entity.pdbx_description
1 polymer ?
#
loop_
_entity_poly.entity_id
_entity_poly.type
_entity_poly.pdbx_seq_one_letter_code
_entity_poly.pdbx_strand_id
1 'polypeptide(L)'
;MAQSETLGGHNSNKKACSAGCMRQIAHLVAEWFWLVGQFAVDTRTAERGIRKLISQHLGGSVILYMEEQLLPTSVTPEWFEYPESVLVLLKLGLLNIKPWKVLTGEQLLAYNSRYAQKQIVPFAIRLDNDDIVCWSLKHDKKLVLWDETEMGFKSDEVYKDVWAWLTVATQDMIDFHS
;
A
#
# COMPACT_ATOMS: atom_id res chain seq x y z
N MET A 1 -21.26 46.63 37.71
CA MET A 1 -20.49 45.79 38.66
C MET A 1 -20.61 44.32 38.21
N ALA A 2 -19.73 43.43 38.67
CA ALA A 2 -19.67 41.99 38.35
C ALA A 2 -21.06 41.28 38.45
N GLN A 3 -21.51 40.49 37.46
CA GLN A 3 -21.15 39.10 37.05
C GLN A 3 -21.77 37.96 37.89
N SER A 4 -22.62 37.15 37.24
CA SER A 4 -22.84 35.67 37.35
C SER A 4 -24.07 35.35 36.47
N GLU A 5 -24.16 34.34 35.60
CA GLU A 5 -23.76 32.90 35.61
C GLU A 5 -24.60 32.05 36.59
N THR A 6 -25.11 30.85 36.28
CA THR A 6 -25.17 29.98 35.07
C THR A 6 -26.41 29.03 35.23
N LEU A 7 -26.82 28.02 34.42
CA LEU A 7 -26.30 27.28 33.25
C LEU A 7 -27.48 26.57 32.52
N GLY A 8 -27.31 26.12 31.26
CA GLY A 8 -28.09 25.01 30.64
C GLY A 8 -29.06 25.41 29.50
N GLY A 9 -29.12 24.69 28.36
CA GLY A 9 -28.27 23.58 27.90
C GLY A 9 -28.70 22.96 26.56
N HIS A 10 -27.91 21.99 26.07
CA HIS A 10 -28.17 21.09 24.93
C HIS A 10 -28.14 21.61 23.47
N ASN A 11 -26.90 21.61 22.94
CA ASN A 11 -26.46 20.78 21.78
C ASN A 11 -27.29 20.80 20.47
N SER A 12 -26.68 21.38 19.43
CA SER A 12 -27.23 21.46 18.07
C SER A 12 -26.30 20.86 17.01
N ASN A 13 -26.62 19.65 16.51
CA ASN A 13 -26.31 19.26 15.12
C ASN A 13 -27.07 18.00 14.65
N LYS A 14 -28.19 18.21 13.96
CA LYS A 14 -28.72 17.29 12.95
C LYS A 14 -29.05 18.10 11.70
N LYS A 15 -28.20 18.05 10.68
CA LYS A 15 -28.52 18.56 9.33
C LYS A 15 -28.73 17.36 8.41
N ALA A 16 -29.86 17.36 7.71
CA ALA A 16 -30.26 16.23 6.86
C ALA A 16 -29.42 16.17 5.58
N CYS A 17 -29.13 14.95 5.12
CA CYS A 17 -28.66 14.73 3.76
C CYS A 17 -29.80 15.04 2.79
N SER A 18 -29.59 15.98 1.85
CA SER A 18 -30.67 16.45 0.97
C SER A 18 -30.79 15.60 -0.30
N ALA A 19 -32.01 15.49 -0.82
CA ALA A 19 -32.34 14.60 -1.95
C ALA A 19 -31.67 14.96 -3.30
N GLY A 20 -30.93 16.07 -3.38
CA GLY A 20 -30.16 16.45 -4.56
C GLY A 20 -29.01 15.48 -4.86
N CYS A 21 -28.29 15.01 -3.83
CA CYS A 21 -27.09 14.18 -4.00
C CYS A 21 -27.38 12.87 -4.76
N MET A 22 -28.45 12.15 -4.40
CA MET A 22 -28.80 10.89 -5.05
C MET A 22 -29.25 11.05 -6.51
N ARG A 23 -29.86 12.18 -6.89
CA ARG A 23 -30.21 12.46 -8.30
C ARG A 23 -28.95 12.66 -9.17
N GLN A 24 -27.91 13.24 -8.59
CA GLN A 24 -26.65 13.53 -9.29
C GLN A 24 -25.84 12.25 -9.51
N ILE A 25 -25.80 11.35 -8.51
CA ILE A 25 -25.16 10.03 -8.64
C ILE A 25 -25.87 9.17 -9.71
N ALA A 26 -27.20 9.17 -9.75
CA ALA A 26 -27.97 8.40 -10.73
C ALA A 26 -27.67 8.81 -12.20
N HIS A 27 -27.50 10.10 -12.47
CA HIS A 27 -27.10 10.59 -13.80
C HIS A 27 -25.69 10.13 -14.19
N LEU A 28 -24.72 10.24 -13.27
CA LEU A 28 -23.33 9.85 -13.53
C LEU A 28 -23.19 8.36 -13.85
N VAL A 29 -23.96 7.49 -13.19
CA VAL A 29 -24.00 6.04 -13.48
C VAL A 29 -24.60 5.76 -14.87
N ALA A 30 -25.64 6.49 -15.27
CA ALA A 30 -26.28 6.31 -16.58
C ALA A 30 -25.36 6.69 -17.75
N GLU A 31 -24.62 7.80 -17.63
CA GLU A 31 -23.62 8.21 -18.64
C GLU A 31 -22.44 7.23 -18.70
N TRP A 32 -22.04 6.65 -17.56
CA TRP A 32 -20.99 5.63 -17.49
C TRP A 32 -21.33 4.38 -18.34
N PHE A 33 -22.56 3.86 -18.19
CA PHE A 33 -23.02 2.70 -18.97
C PHE A 33 -23.10 3.01 -20.48
N TRP A 34 -23.43 4.25 -20.87
CA TRP A 34 -23.47 4.65 -22.28
C TRP A 34 -22.08 4.76 -22.90
N LEU A 35 -21.11 5.34 -22.17
CA LEU A 35 -19.72 5.50 -22.63
C LEU A 35 -18.97 4.17 -22.74
N VAL A 36 -19.14 3.26 -21.78
CA VAL A 36 -18.52 1.92 -21.81
C VAL A 36 -18.98 1.12 -23.05
N GLY A 37 -20.20 1.35 -23.53
CA GLY A 37 -20.73 0.71 -24.74
C GLY A 37 -20.08 1.13 -26.07
N GLN A 38 -19.27 2.20 -26.11
CA GLN A 38 -18.69 2.73 -27.36
C GLN A 38 -17.20 2.40 -27.58
N PHE A 39 -16.43 2.10 -26.53
CA PHE A 39 -14.97 2.04 -26.59
C PHE A 39 -14.37 0.62 -26.74
N ALA A 40 -15.03 -0.25 -27.48
CA ALA A 40 -14.57 -1.62 -27.77
C ALA A 40 -13.58 -1.72 -28.95
N VAL A 41 -12.67 -0.74 -29.13
CA VAL A 41 -11.69 -0.71 -30.23
C VAL A 41 -10.32 -0.18 -29.75
N ASP A 42 -9.26 -0.92 -30.08
CA ASP A 42 -7.84 -0.69 -29.73
C ASP A 42 -7.50 -0.55 -28.24
N THR A 43 -6.87 -1.60 -27.69
CA THR A 43 -6.39 -1.64 -26.29
C THR A 43 -5.34 -0.58 -25.97
N ARG A 44 -4.48 -0.17 -26.91
CA ARG A 44 -3.43 0.84 -26.64
C ARG A 44 -3.99 2.25 -26.57
N THR A 45 -4.99 2.55 -27.40
CA THR A 45 -5.75 3.80 -27.30
C THR A 45 -6.64 3.80 -26.06
N ALA A 46 -7.27 2.66 -25.71
CA ALA A 46 -8.00 2.49 -24.46
C ALA A 46 -7.10 2.69 -23.22
N GLU A 47 -5.90 2.12 -23.16
CA GLU A 47 -4.93 2.32 -22.07
C GLU A 47 -4.56 3.80 -21.89
N ARG A 48 -4.28 4.51 -22.98
CA ARG A 48 -4.01 5.96 -22.93
C ARG A 48 -5.24 6.76 -22.49
N GLY A 49 -6.43 6.39 -22.97
CA GLY A 49 -7.70 6.98 -22.56
C GLY A 49 -7.97 6.79 -21.06
N ILE A 50 -7.80 5.56 -20.56
CA ILE A 50 -7.98 5.18 -19.16
C ILE A 50 -6.96 5.89 -18.27
N ARG A 51 -5.67 5.92 -18.61
CA ARG A 51 -4.64 6.67 -17.86
C ARG A 51 -4.99 8.17 -17.79
N LYS A 52 -5.47 8.75 -18.89
CA LYS A 52 -5.89 10.16 -18.95
C LYS A 52 -7.17 10.42 -18.12
N LEU A 53 -8.17 9.54 -18.19
CA LEU A 53 -9.40 9.63 -17.39
C LEU A 53 -9.14 9.45 -15.89
N ILE A 54 -8.29 8.51 -15.50
CA ILE A 54 -7.85 8.34 -14.10
C ILE A 54 -7.16 9.62 -13.62
N SER A 55 -6.19 10.16 -14.38
CA SER A 55 -5.54 11.43 -14.09
C SER A 55 -6.52 12.62 -13.98
N GLN A 56 -7.62 12.61 -14.76
CA GLN A 56 -8.62 13.68 -14.82
C GLN A 56 -9.80 13.55 -13.84
N HIS A 57 -10.09 12.37 -13.28
CA HIS A 57 -11.23 12.14 -12.36
C HIS A 57 -10.85 11.60 -10.98
N LEU A 58 -9.73 10.88 -10.87
CA LEU A 58 -9.13 10.47 -9.59
C LEU A 58 -7.91 11.33 -9.22
N GLY A 59 -7.49 12.22 -10.12
CA GLY A 59 -6.35 13.10 -9.94
C GLY A 59 -5.01 12.40 -10.21
N GLY A 60 -4.00 13.17 -10.65
CA GLY A 60 -2.62 12.66 -10.75
C GLY A 60 -2.08 12.10 -9.42
N SER A 61 -2.60 12.60 -8.30
CA SER A 61 -2.36 12.12 -6.94
C SER A 61 -2.34 10.60 -6.80
N VAL A 62 -3.31 9.85 -7.33
CA VAL A 62 -3.42 8.40 -7.06
C VAL A 62 -2.27 7.59 -7.67
N ILE A 63 -1.63 8.08 -8.74
CA ILE A 63 -0.44 7.44 -9.33
C ILE A 63 0.82 7.88 -8.57
N LEU A 64 0.93 9.18 -8.25
CA LEU A 64 2.06 9.71 -7.47
C LEU A 64 2.16 9.08 -6.07
N TYR A 65 1.04 8.92 -5.36
CA TYR A 65 0.98 8.28 -4.04
C TYR A 65 1.49 6.83 -4.05
N MET A 66 1.41 6.11 -5.17
CA MET A 66 1.91 4.74 -5.32
C MET A 66 3.42 4.72 -5.53
N GLU A 67 3.96 5.64 -6.34
CA GLU A 67 5.41 5.81 -6.52
C GLU A 67 6.09 6.28 -5.22
N GLU A 68 5.42 7.14 -4.45
CA GLU A 68 5.85 7.57 -3.10
C GLU A 68 5.87 6.43 -2.05
N GLN A 69 5.27 5.26 -2.32
CA GLN A 69 5.36 4.11 -1.39
C GLN A 69 6.67 3.32 -1.53
N LEU A 70 7.37 3.40 -2.66
CA LEU A 70 8.53 2.54 -2.96
C LEU A 70 9.85 3.30 -2.86
N LEU A 71 10.97 2.58 -2.98
CA LEU A 71 12.27 3.23 -3.14
C LEU A 71 12.32 3.97 -4.50
N PRO A 72 12.67 5.27 -4.53
CA PRO A 72 12.88 5.98 -5.78
C PRO A 72 14.11 5.46 -6.51
N THR A 73 14.09 5.53 -7.84
CA THR A 73 15.14 4.99 -8.74
C THR A 73 16.57 5.45 -8.41
N SER A 74 16.73 6.59 -7.72
CA SER A 74 18.02 7.11 -7.26
C SER A 74 18.66 6.37 -6.08
N VAL A 75 17.90 5.53 -5.35
CA VAL A 75 18.39 4.72 -4.22
C VAL A 75 18.05 3.24 -4.32
N THR A 76 17.22 2.86 -5.29
CA THR A 76 16.96 1.46 -5.66
C THR A 76 18.23 0.86 -6.29
N PRO A 77 18.76 -0.27 -5.79
CA PRO A 77 19.97 -0.87 -6.35
C PRO A 77 19.77 -1.35 -7.80
N GLU A 78 20.77 -1.17 -8.67
CA GLU A 78 20.71 -1.60 -10.10
C GLU A 78 20.40 -3.09 -10.30
N TRP A 79 20.67 -3.92 -9.30
CA TRP A 79 20.35 -5.34 -9.33
C TRP A 79 18.89 -5.65 -9.02
N PHE A 80 18.09 -4.70 -8.53
CA PHE A 80 16.75 -4.94 -7.99
C PHE A 80 15.64 -4.21 -8.76
N GLU A 81 14.48 -4.87 -8.87
CA GLU A 81 13.24 -4.31 -9.40
C GLU A 81 12.07 -4.89 -8.57
N TYR A 82 11.08 -4.07 -8.24
CA TYR A 82 9.90 -4.53 -7.49
C TYR A 82 9.00 -5.39 -8.38
N PRO A 83 8.68 -6.64 -7.99
CA PRO A 83 7.76 -7.47 -8.77
C PRO A 83 6.32 -6.94 -8.67
N GLU A 84 5.53 -7.12 -9.72
CA GLU A 84 4.12 -6.67 -9.85
C GLU A 84 3.25 -7.04 -8.62
N SER A 85 3.53 -8.16 -7.96
CA SER A 85 2.85 -8.57 -6.72
C SER A 85 2.94 -7.52 -5.60
N VAL A 86 4.02 -6.74 -5.52
CA VAL A 86 4.15 -5.63 -4.56
C VAL A 86 3.19 -4.50 -4.94
N LEU A 87 3.11 -4.15 -6.23
CA LEU A 87 2.17 -3.14 -6.73
C LEU A 87 0.72 -3.55 -6.46
N VAL A 88 0.40 -4.84 -6.54
CA VAL A 88 -0.91 -5.39 -6.16
C VAL A 88 -1.16 -5.25 -4.64
N LEU A 89 -0.18 -5.54 -3.78
CA LEU A 89 -0.33 -5.32 -2.32
C LEU A 89 -0.56 -3.85 -1.97
N LEU A 90 0.22 -2.93 -2.57
CA LEU A 90 0.03 -1.47 -2.42
C LEU A 90 -1.39 -1.06 -2.83
N LYS A 91 -1.83 -1.49 -4.02
CA LYS A 91 -3.13 -1.19 -4.61
C LYS A 91 -4.32 -1.74 -3.79
N LEU A 92 -4.13 -2.85 -3.08
CA LEU A 92 -5.13 -3.45 -2.19
C LEU A 92 -5.06 -2.93 -0.75
N GLY A 93 -4.06 -2.12 -0.40
CA GLY A 93 -3.84 -1.63 0.97
C GLY A 93 -3.38 -2.71 1.96
N LEU A 94 -2.85 -3.84 1.47
CA LEU A 94 -2.43 -5.00 2.27
C LEU A 94 -1.05 -4.78 2.91
N LEU A 95 -0.95 -3.73 3.73
CA LEU A 95 0.32 -3.22 4.28
C LEU A 95 0.51 -3.50 5.77
N ASN A 96 -0.52 -3.96 6.46
CA ASN A 96 -0.56 -4.13 7.92
C ASN A 96 -1.30 -5.43 8.23
N ILE A 97 -0.55 -6.51 8.38
CA ILE A 97 -1.00 -7.91 8.47
C ILE A 97 -0.38 -8.47 9.76
N LYS A 98 -0.76 -7.88 10.91
CA LYS A 98 -0.06 -8.04 12.19
C LYS A 98 0.13 -9.53 12.53
N PRO A 99 1.34 -9.99 12.88
CA PRO A 99 2.48 -9.19 13.36
C PRO A 99 3.28 -8.48 12.26
N TRP A 100 3.04 -8.76 10.97
CA TRP A 100 3.77 -8.17 9.85
C TRP A 100 3.29 -6.78 9.45
N LYS A 101 4.23 -5.97 8.96
CA LYS A 101 3.99 -4.69 8.30
C LYS A 101 4.87 -4.55 7.06
N VAL A 102 4.27 -4.26 5.91
CA VAL A 102 5.01 -3.87 4.69
C VAL A 102 5.62 -2.49 4.88
N LEU A 103 6.90 -2.34 4.53
CA LEU A 103 7.60 -1.07 4.57
C LEU A 103 7.25 -0.23 3.35
N THR A 104 6.87 1.03 3.56
CA THR A 104 6.66 2.01 2.49
C THR A 104 7.25 3.38 2.83
N GLY A 105 7.48 4.20 1.80
CA GLY A 105 7.86 5.61 1.90
C GLY A 105 9.08 5.87 2.80
N GLU A 106 8.97 6.85 3.70
CA GLU A 106 10.05 7.22 4.64
C GLU A 106 10.56 6.03 5.49
N GLN A 107 9.69 5.09 5.85
CA GLN A 107 10.11 3.91 6.64
C GLN A 107 10.93 2.95 5.79
N LEU A 108 10.52 2.71 4.54
CA LEU A 108 11.29 1.93 3.58
C LEU A 108 12.65 2.57 3.26
N LEU A 109 12.70 3.90 3.12
CA LEU A 109 13.94 4.67 2.95
C LEU A 109 14.89 4.54 4.15
N ALA A 110 14.36 4.67 5.38
CA ALA A 110 15.14 4.55 6.61
C ALA A 110 15.73 3.13 6.78
N TYR A 111 14.91 2.10 6.52
CA TYR A 111 15.37 0.72 6.54
C TYR A 111 16.38 0.43 5.42
N ASN A 112 16.12 0.82 4.16
CA ASN A 112 17.09 0.66 3.08
C ASN A 112 18.45 1.31 3.42
N SER A 113 18.44 2.47 4.06
CA SER A 113 19.67 3.14 4.54
C SER A 113 20.41 2.34 5.62
N ARG A 114 19.70 1.71 6.57
CA ARG A 114 20.29 0.82 7.61
C ARG A 114 20.88 -0.47 7.03
N TYR A 115 20.32 -1.00 5.94
CA TYR A 115 20.68 -2.31 5.39
C TYR A 115 21.47 -2.26 4.06
N ALA A 116 21.72 -1.08 3.48
CA ALA A 116 22.42 -0.92 2.19
C ALA A 116 23.75 -1.70 2.09
N GLN A 117 24.58 -1.67 3.15
CA GLN A 117 25.87 -2.41 3.18
C GLN A 117 25.71 -3.94 3.21
N LYS A 118 24.54 -4.47 3.59
CA LYS A 118 24.25 -5.90 3.65
C LYS A 118 23.80 -6.48 2.28
N GLN A 119 23.66 -5.64 1.26
CA GLN A 119 23.20 -6.00 -0.11
C GLN A 119 21.80 -6.62 -0.15
N ILE A 120 20.88 -6.07 0.65
CA ILE A 120 19.46 -6.44 0.68
C ILE A 120 18.57 -5.21 0.43
N VAL A 121 17.36 -5.44 -0.07
CA VAL A 121 16.28 -4.45 -0.13
C VAL A 121 15.18 -4.90 0.85
N PRO A 122 14.96 -4.17 1.97
CA PRO A 122 13.89 -4.48 2.91
C PRO A 122 12.50 -4.43 2.27
N PHE A 123 11.59 -5.30 2.71
CA PHE A 123 10.21 -5.39 2.20
C PHE A 123 9.16 -5.30 3.31
N ALA A 124 9.29 -6.11 4.36
CA ALA A 124 8.37 -6.14 5.48
C ALA A 124 9.13 -6.37 6.79
N ILE A 125 8.57 -5.88 7.90
CA ILE A 125 9.07 -6.08 9.26
C ILE A 125 8.03 -6.79 10.12
N ARG A 126 8.48 -7.58 11.07
CA ARG A 126 7.65 -8.24 12.08
C ARG A 126 7.70 -7.41 13.37
N LEU A 127 6.54 -7.00 13.86
CA LEU A 127 6.42 -5.96 14.91
C LEU A 127 6.57 -6.48 16.35
N ASP A 128 6.76 -7.79 16.54
CA ASP A 128 6.90 -8.48 17.83
C ASP A 128 8.33 -8.95 18.12
N ASN A 129 9.18 -9.12 17.10
CA ASN A 129 10.57 -9.58 17.25
C ASN A 129 11.60 -8.89 16.32
N ASP A 130 11.21 -7.83 15.59
CA ASP A 130 12.05 -7.08 14.63
C ASP A 130 12.62 -7.90 13.44
N ASP A 131 12.13 -9.13 13.18
CA ASP A 131 12.47 -9.92 11.99
C ASP A 131 12.14 -9.14 10.68
N ILE A 132 12.98 -9.29 9.65
CA ILE A 132 12.86 -8.54 8.40
C ILE A 132 12.79 -9.47 7.19
N VAL A 133 11.72 -9.38 6.42
CA VAL A 133 11.64 -9.98 5.10
C VAL A 133 12.18 -9.01 4.07
N CYS A 134 13.10 -9.49 3.23
CA CYS A 134 13.88 -8.66 2.29
C CYS A 134 14.24 -9.43 1.02
N TRP A 135 14.51 -8.72 -0.08
CA TRP A 135 15.19 -9.33 -1.23
C TRP A 135 16.70 -9.28 -1.01
N SER A 136 17.42 -10.37 -1.27
CA SER A 136 18.86 -10.44 -1.02
C SER A 136 19.66 -10.81 -2.27
N LEU A 137 20.67 -10.00 -2.60
CA LEU A 137 21.58 -10.28 -3.72
C LEU A 137 22.35 -11.60 -3.53
N LYS A 138 22.59 -12.00 -2.27
CA LYS A 138 23.26 -13.27 -1.92
C LYS A 138 22.41 -14.52 -2.18
N HIS A 139 21.10 -14.36 -2.33
CA HIS A 139 20.15 -15.45 -2.56
C HIS A 139 19.46 -15.29 -3.92
N ASP A 140 20.22 -14.97 -4.98
CA ASP A 140 19.71 -14.78 -6.35
C ASP A 140 18.56 -13.76 -6.48
N LYS A 141 18.56 -12.71 -5.64
CA LYS A 141 17.48 -11.71 -5.53
C LYS A 141 16.14 -12.28 -5.04
N LYS A 142 16.12 -13.47 -4.45
CA LYS A 142 14.92 -14.06 -3.82
C LYS A 142 14.56 -13.31 -2.54
N LEU A 143 13.29 -13.46 -2.15
CA LEU A 143 12.74 -12.93 -0.91
C LEU A 143 13.10 -13.87 0.24
N VAL A 144 13.72 -13.37 1.30
CA VAL A 144 14.29 -14.16 2.41
C VAL A 144 14.01 -13.52 3.76
N LEU A 145 14.01 -14.34 4.81
CA LEU A 145 13.92 -13.87 6.19
C LEU A 145 15.31 -13.58 6.78
N TRP A 146 15.50 -12.34 7.23
CA TRP A 146 16.65 -11.87 8.00
C TRP A 146 16.25 -11.74 9.48
N ASP A 147 16.95 -12.47 10.34
CA ASP A 147 16.86 -12.37 11.79
C ASP A 147 17.85 -11.30 12.29
N GLU A 148 17.34 -10.24 12.91
CA GLU A 148 18.17 -9.15 13.43
C GLU A 148 18.72 -9.43 14.85
N THR A 149 18.23 -10.47 15.55
CA THR A 149 18.80 -10.98 16.81
C THR A 149 20.07 -11.80 16.54
N GLU A 150 20.01 -12.71 15.57
CA GLU A 150 21.17 -13.49 15.10
C GLU A 150 22.05 -12.72 14.10
N MET A 151 21.57 -11.58 13.60
CA MET A 151 22.21 -10.74 12.57
C MET A 151 22.56 -11.54 11.30
N GLY A 152 21.63 -12.40 10.85
CA GLY A 152 21.84 -13.34 9.76
C GLY A 152 20.56 -13.70 9.00
N PHE A 153 20.68 -14.53 7.97
CA PHE A 153 19.53 -15.11 7.29
C PHE A 153 19.12 -16.41 7.99
N LYS A 154 17.82 -16.58 8.28
CA LYS A 154 17.30 -17.88 8.73
C LYS A 154 17.48 -18.88 7.58
N SER A 155 18.19 -19.98 7.85
CA SER A 155 18.83 -20.83 6.83
C SER A 155 17.89 -21.40 5.78
N ASP A 156 16.62 -21.60 6.14
CA ASP A 156 15.64 -22.36 5.36
C ASP A 156 14.44 -21.49 4.88
N GLU A 157 14.36 -20.22 5.28
CA GLU A 157 13.26 -19.32 4.91
C GLU A 157 13.59 -18.46 3.69
N VAL A 158 13.56 -19.14 2.52
CA VAL A 158 13.60 -18.50 1.20
C VAL A 158 12.21 -18.61 0.56
N TYR A 159 11.46 -17.51 0.55
CA TYR A 159 10.13 -17.48 -0.08
C TYR A 159 10.27 -17.47 -1.61
N LYS A 160 9.50 -18.36 -2.28
CA LYS A 160 9.43 -18.46 -3.74
C LYS A 160 9.08 -17.13 -4.42
N ASP A 161 8.12 -16.42 -3.83
CA ASP A 161 7.59 -15.15 -4.30
C ASP A 161 6.85 -14.43 -3.16
N VAL A 162 6.33 -13.23 -3.42
CA VAL A 162 5.57 -12.42 -2.44
C VAL A 162 4.27 -13.11 -2.00
N TRP A 163 3.69 -14.01 -2.78
CA TRP A 163 2.46 -14.74 -2.40
C TRP A 163 2.75 -15.88 -1.44
N ALA A 164 3.89 -16.55 -1.59
CA ALA A 164 4.41 -17.50 -0.61
C ALA A 164 4.63 -16.82 0.76
N TRP A 165 5.27 -15.64 0.78
CA TRP A 165 5.37 -14.83 2.00
C TRP A 165 4.01 -14.40 2.55
N LEU A 166 3.11 -13.87 1.70
CA LEU A 166 1.78 -13.41 2.13
C LEU A 166 0.97 -14.54 2.79
N THR A 167 1.14 -15.77 2.33
CA THR A 167 0.52 -16.96 2.94
C THR A 167 1.02 -17.17 4.37
N VAL A 168 2.34 -17.10 4.59
CA VAL A 168 2.94 -17.19 5.94
C VAL A 168 2.49 -16.02 6.81
N ALA A 169 2.58 -14.78 6.32
CA ALA A 169 2.16 -13.59 7.06
C ALA A 169 0.66 -13.59 7.43
N THR A 170 -0.18 -14.25 6.64
CA THR A 170 -1.61 -14.45 6.93
C THR A 170 -1.83 -15.52 8.00
N GLN A 171 -1.03 -16.59 8.02
CA GLN A 171 -1.07 -17.59 9.09
C GLN A 171 -0.55 -17.01 10.42
N ASP A 172 0.60 -16.33 10.40
CA ASP A 172 1.12 -15.58 11.55
C ASP A 172 0.09 -14.60 12.12
N MET A 173 -0.73 -13.97 11.27
CA MET A 173 -1.81 -13.07 11.71
C MET A 173 -2.99 -13.78 12.35
N ILE A 174 -3.31 -15.00 11.93
CA ILE A 174 -4.31 -15.84 12.59
C ILE A 174 -3.79 -16.25 13.97
N ASP A 175 -2.56 -16.76 14.03
CA ASP A 175 -1.95 -17.31 15.24
C ASP A 175 -1.61 -16.22 16.29
N PHE A 176 -1.37 -14.97 15.84
CA PHE A 176 -1.20 -13.79 16.71
C PHE A 176 -2.52 -13.25 17.28
N HIS A 177 -3.68 -13.69 16.75
CA HIS A 177 -5.00 -13.19 17.12
C HIS A 177 -5.98 -14.26 17.64
N SER A 178 -5.52 -15.51 17.81
CA SER A 178 -6.28 -16.65 18.37
C SER A 178 -6.16 -16.78 19.89
#